data_AF-A0A931Z5B5-F1
#
_entry.id   AF-A0A931Z5B5-F1
#
_cell.length_a   1.000
_cell.length_b   1.000
_cell.length_c   1.000
_cell.angle_alpha   90.00
_cell.angle_beta   90.00
_cell.angle_gamma   90.00
#
_symmetry.space_group_name_H-M   'P 1'
#
loop_
_entity.id
_entity.type
_entity.pdbx_description
1 polymer ?
#
loop_
_entity_poly.entity_id
_entity_poly.type
_entity_poly.pdbx_seq_one_letter_code
_entity_poly.pdbx_strand_id
1 'polypeptide(L)'
;MNRVHIKTYGCQMNERDSEAVAAMLRARGYRIVPEEADCDILLLNTCSVRDAAEPKAIGKAGHLSARKKKQPDFILGILGCMAQNRGAELLDRLPDVDLIVGTQKFHQVPDYLDNLRAAQAAGVPVGETIVDTGDEAGSQN
;
A
#
# COMPACT_ATOMS: atom_id res chain seq x y z
N MET A 1 -5.02 -17.93 3.30
CA MET A 1 -4.05 -17.06 4.00
C MET A 1 -3.60 -16.01 3.00
N ASN A 2 -3.85 -14.72 3.27
CA ASN A 2 -3.61 -13.64 2.32
C ASN A 2 -2.09 -13.43 2.13
N ARG A 3 -1.62 -13.47 0.89
CA ARG A 3 -0.19 -13.32 0.55
C ARG A 3 0.11 -11.86 0.23
N VAL A 4 1.11 -11.28 0.90
CA VAL A 4 1.48 -9.86 0.76
C VAL A 4 2.92 -9.76 0.29
N HIS A 5 3.17 -8.95 -0.74
CA HIS A 5 4.50 -8.50 -1.09
C HIS A 5 4.61 -7.00 -0.81
N ILE A 6 5.71 -6.58 -0.16
CA ILE A 6 6.02 -5.16 0.04
C ILE A 6 7.20 -4.82 -0.84
N LYS A 7 7.00 -3.93 -1.80
CA LYS A 7 8.04 -3.43 -2.69
C LYS A 7 8.50 -2.07 -2.21
N THR A 8 9.73 -2.00 -1.74
CA THR A 8 10.34 -0.75 -1.26
C THR A 8 10.99 0.03 -2.41
N TYR A 9 10.73 1.34 -2.48
CA TYR A 9 11.43 2.30 -3.35
C TYR A 9 11.90 3.49 -2.51
N GLY A 10 13.18 3.57 -2.17
CA GLY A 10 13.62 4.71 -1.36
C GLY A 10 14.95 4.51 -0.65
N CYS A 11 14.95 4.85 0.63
CA CYS A 11 16.10 4.81 1.51
C CYS A 11 15.97 3.71 2.58
N GLN A 12 16.96 3.60 3.45
CA GLN A 12 16.96 2.66 4.57
C GLN A 12 15.79 2.85 5.54
N MET A 13 15.25 4.07 5.64
CA MET A 13 14.05 4.31 6.46
C MET A 13 12.84 3.56 5.88
N ASN A 14 12.64 3.61 4.56
CA ASN A 14 11.57 2.85 3.92
C ASN A 14 11.76 1.33 4.09
N GLU A 15 12.98 0.81 4.09
CA GLU A 15 13.21 -0.63 4.36
C GLU A 15 12.79 -0.99 5.78
N ARG A 16 13.19 -0.19 6.78
CA ARG A 16 12.75 -0.35 8.17
C ARG A 16 11.22 -0.26 8.31
N ASP A 17 10.61 0.70 7.63
CA ASP A 17 9.16 0.87 7.63
C ASP A 17 8.45 -0.34 7.01
N SER A 18 8.97 -0.86 5.89
CA SER A 18 8.48 -2.08 5.24
C SER A 18 8.59 -3.29 6.17
N GLU A 19 9.70 -3.43 6.91
CA GLU A 19 9.87 -4.49 7.91
C GLU A 19 8.87 -4.38 9.07
N ALA A 20 8.63 -3.16 9.56
CA ALA A 20 7.65 -2.91 10.62
C ALA A 20 6.22 -3.26 10.16
N VAL A 21 5.82 -2.80 8.97
CA VAL A 21 4.52 -3.17 8.36
C VAL A 21 4.42 -4.68 8.16
N ALA A 22 5.48 -5.32 7.65
CA ALA A 22 5.52 -6.77 7.51
C ALA A 22 5.35 -7.51 8.84
N ALA A 23 5.96 -7.03 9.93
CA ALA A 23 5.80 -7.62 11.26
C ALA A 23 4.34 -7.52 11.76
N MET A 24 3.70 -6.36 11.61
CA MET A 24 2.29 -6.16 11.99
C MET A 24 1.36 -7.06 11.18
N LEU A 25 1.59 -7.18 9.87
CA LEU A 25 0.82 -8.06 9.00
C LEU A 25 1.00 -9.54 9.36
N ARG A 26 2.22 -9.98 9.69
CA ARG A 26 2.46 -11.35 10.18
C ARG A 26 1.71 -11.62 11.48
N ALA A 27 1.73 -10.68 12.43
CA ALA A 27 0.99 -10.78 13.68
C ALA A 27 -0.53 -10.88 13.44
N ARG A 28 -1.03 -10.26 12.37
CA ARG A 28 -2.43 -10.33 11.93
C ARG A 28 -2.77 -11.61 11.13
N GLY A 29 -1.78 -12.46 10.83
CA GLY A 29 -1.99 -13.74 10.11
C GLY A 29 -1.79 -13.67 8.59
N TYR A 30 -1.29 -12.56 8.06
CA TYR A 30 -0.90 -12.46 6.66
C TYR A 30 0.43 -13.19 6.41
N ARG A 31 0.60 -13.70 5.19
CA ARG A 31 1.86 -14.31 4.74
C ARG A 31 2.65 -13.31 3.91
N ILE A 32 3.83 -12.92 4.37
CA ILE A 32 4.75 -12.12 3.56
C ILE A 32 5.44 -13.04 2.55
N VAL A 33 5.36 -12.71 1.27
CA VAL A 33 5.97 -13.47 0.17
C VAL A 33 7.09 -12.64 -0.49
N PRO A 34 8.21 -13.28 -0.89
CA PRO A 34 9.34 -12.58 -1.49
C PRO A 34 9.06 -12.12 -2.93
N GLU A 35 8.17 -12.82 -3.63
CA GLU A 35 7.88 -12.58 -5.03
C GLU A 35 6.53 -11.90 -5.22
N GLU A 36 6.51 -10.87 -6.08
CA GLU A 36 5.28 -10.16 -6.45
C GLU A 36 4.28 -11.06 -7.20
N ALA A 37 4.78 -12.04 -7.96
CA ALA A 37 3.96 -12.98 -8.70
C ALA A 37 3.09 -13.84 -7.78
N ASP A 38 3.55 -14.06 -6.54
CA ASP A 38 2.88 -14.94 -5.57
C ASP A 38 1.98 -14.19 -4.59
N CYS A 39 1.89 -12.85 -4.67
CA CYS A 39 1.08 -12.07 -3.75
C CYS A 39 -0.35 -11.86 -4.25
N ASP A 40 -1.29 -11.76 -3.31
CA ASP A 40 -2.67 -11.32 -3.54
C ASP A 40 -2.82 -9.82 -3.19
N ILE A 41 -1.84 -9.27 -2.48
CA ILE A 41 -1.74 -7.87 -2.03
C ILE A 41 -0.33 -7.37 -2.33
N LEU A 42 -0.22 -6.26 -3.04
CA LEU A 42 1.04 -5.57 -3.28
C LEU A 42 1.03 -4.19 -2.62
N LEU A 43 2.00 -3.94 -1.74
CA LEU A 43 2.19 -2.66 -1.09
C LEU A 43 3.47 -2.01 -1.62
N LEU A 44 3.36 -0.83 -2.24
CA LEU A 44 4.50 -0.04 -2.71
C LEU A 44 4.87 0.99 -1.63
N ASN A 45 5.92 0.73 -0.86
CA ASN A 45 6.41 1.68 0.13
C ASN A 45 7.46 2.59 -0.51
N THR A 46 7.17 3.89 -0.63
CA THR A 46 7.98 4.80 -1.44
C THR A 46 8.32 6.13 -0.76
N CYS A 47 9.56 6.56 -0.99
CA CYS A 47 10.10 7.83 -0.54
C CYS A 47 9.65 8.99 -1.44
N SER A 48 9.62 10.21 -0.90
CA SER A 48 9.36 11.45 -1.64
C SER A 48 10.60 12.31 -1.88
N VAL A 49 11.73 12.00 -1.24
CA VAL A 49 12.96 12.81 -1.33
C VAL A 49 14.04 12.22 -2.23
N ARG A 50 13.75 11.09 -2.89
CA ARG A 50 14.66 10.44 -3.84
C ARG A 50 14.07 10.55 -5.24
N ASP A 51 14.77 11.26 -6.12
CA ASP A 51 14.30 11.65 -7.47
C ASP A 51 13.70 10.50 -8.30
N ALA A 52 14.22 9.28 -8.13
CA ALA A 52 13.77 8.11 -8.89
C ALA A 52 12.72 7.23 -8.18
N ALA A 53 12.39 7.46 -6.91
CA ALA A 53 11.50 6.60 -6.15
C ALA A 53 10.04 6.75 -6.61
N GLU A 54 9.51 7.97 -6.60
CA GLU A 54 8.12 8.23 -6.99
C GLU A 54 7.82 7.84 -8.44
N PRO A 55 8.63 8.21 -9.46
CA PRO A 55 8.35 7.82 -10.84
C PRO A 55 8.33 6.29 -11.02
N LYS A 56 9.19 5.55 -10.30
CA LYS A 56 9.20 4.07 -10.32
C LYS A 56 7.94 3.50 -9.68
N ALA A 57 7.54 4.01 -8.51
CA ALA A 57 6.34 3.55 -7.81
C ALA A 57 5.08 3.81 -8.66
N ILE A 58 4.96 5.02 -9.24
CA ILE A 58 3.82 5.40 -10.09
C ILE A 58 3.80 4.57 -11.37
N GLY A 59 4.94 4.43 -12.06
CA GLY A 59 5.02 3.59 -13.26
C GLY A 59 4.63 2.13 -12.97
N LYS A 60 5.13 1.58 -11.85
CA LYS A 60 4.78 0.23 -11.41
C LYS A 60 3.28 0.07 -11.13
N ALA A 61 2.69 0.99 -10.36
CA ALA A 61 1.27 0.99 -10.06
C ALA A 61 0.42 1.05 -11.35
N GLY A 62 0.78 1.92 -12.30
CA GLY A 62 0.08 2.01 -13.59
C GLY A 62 0.16 0.73 -14.43
N HIS A 63 1.29 0.00 -14.39
CA HIS A 63 1.38 -1.30 -15.06
C HIS A 63 0.49 -2.38 -14.43
N LEU A 64 0.17 -2.25 -13.14
CA LEU A 64 -0.62 -3.23 -12.39
C LEU A 64 -2.13 -3.10 -12.63
N SER A 65 -2.60 -1.99 -13.22
CA SER A 65 -3.97 -1.85 -13.71
C SER A 65 -4.41 -3.02 -14.59
N ALA A 66 -3.52 -3.50 -15.46
CA ALA A 66 -3.80 -4.66 -16.32
C ALA A 66 -3.93 -5.97 -15.53
N ARG A 67 -3.20 -6.12 -14.41
CA ARG A 67 -3.31 -7.26 -13.50
C ARG A 67 -4.65 -7.20 -12.78
N LYS A 68 -5.04 -6.04 -12.26
CA LYS A 68 -6.30 -5.86 -11.52
C LYS A 68 -7.53 -6.18 -12.36
N LYS A 69 -7.52 -5.83 -13.65
CA LYS A 69 -8.58 -6.23 -14.61
C LYS A 69 -8.74 -7.75 -14.76
N LYS A 70 -7.65 -8.52 -14.62
CA LYS A 70 -7.66 -9.99 -14.70
C LYS A 70 -7.90 -10.65 -13.35
N GLN A 71 -7.53 -9.99 -12.27
CA GLN A 71 -7.62 -10.45 -10.89
C GLN A 71 -8.33 -9.35 -10.06
N PRO A 72 -9.67 -9.27 -10.09
CA PRO A 72 -10.41 -8.23 -9.37
C PRO A 72 -10.16 -8.23 -7.86
N ASP A 73 -9.77 -9.39 -7.30
CA ASP A 73 -9.47 -9.56 -5.88
C ASP A 73 -8.05 -9.12 -5.51
N PHE A 74 -7.23 -8.67 -6.47
CA PHE A 74 -5.88 -8.16 -6.23
C PHE A 74 -5.93 -6.76 -5.62
N ILE A 75 -5.28 -6.60 -4.46
CA ILE A 75 -5.21 -5.32 -3.75
C ILE A 75 -3.87 -4.63 -4.05
N LEU A 76 -3.94 -3.36 -4.44
CA LEU A 76 -2.78 -2.50 -4.67
C LEU A 76 -2.78 -1.33 -3.68
N GLY A 77 -1.73 -1.24 -2.86
CA GLY A 77 -1.54 -0.16 -1.90
C GLY A 77 -0.26 0.66 -2.13
N ILE A 78 -0.29 1.92 -1.74
CA ILE A 78 0.86 2.84 -1.72
C ILE A 78 1.07 3.34 -0.29
N LEU A 79 2.30 3.21 0.19
CA LEU A 79 2.70 3.58 1.55
C LEU A 79 3.85 4.60 1.52
N GLY A 80 4.06 5.28 2.63
CA GLY A 80 5.31 6.01 2.91
C GLY A 80 5.26 7.50 2.59
N CYS A 81 6.43 8.13 2.52
CA CYS A 81 6.54 9.59 2.41
C CYS A 81 5.87 10.15 1.15
N MET A 82 5.90 9.42 0.02
CA MET A 82 5.16 9.83 -1.18
C MET A 82 3.64 9.83 -0.93
N ALA A 83 3.13 8.78 -0.27
CA ALA A 83 1.72 8.72 0.11
C ALA A 83 1.36 9.87 1.05
N GLN A 84 2.18 10.14 2.06
CA GLN A 84 2.00 11.26 3.00
C GLN A 84 1.95 12.62 2.28
N ASN A 85 2.85 12.85 1.32
CA ASN A 85 2.98 14.15 0.65
C ASN A 85 1.95 14.38 -0.46
N ARG A 86 1.62 13.35 -1.24
CA ARG A 86 0.72 13.46 -2.40
C ARG A 86 -0.74 13.12 -2.05
N GLY A 87 -0.95 12.24 -1.07
CA GLY A 87 -2.28 11.82 -0.62
C GLY A 87 -3.25 11.50 -1.75
N ALA A 88 -4.41 12.15 -1.72
CA ALA A 88 -5.49 11.94 -2.68
C ALA A 88 -5.12 12.32 -4.13
N GLU A 89 -4.13 13.19 -4.37
CA GLU A 89 -3.70 13.56 -5.73
C GLU A 89 -3.13 12.36 -6.51
N LEU A 90 -2.71 11.29 -5.81
CA LEU A 90 -2.27 10.06 -6.46
C LEU A 90 -3.42 9.38 -7.22
N LEU A 91 -4.68 9.57 -6.81
CA LEU A 91 -5.85 8.94 -7.43
C LEU A 91 -6.10 9.45 -8.84
N ASP A 92 -5.77 10.72 -9.11
CA ASP A 92 -5.87 11.30 -10.46
C ASP A 92 -4.97 10.56 -11.48
N ARG A 93 -3.87 9.99 -10.99
CA ARG A 93 -2.88 9.27 -11.82
C ARG A 93 -3.03 7.77 -11.73
N LEU A 94 -3.54 7.26 -10.62
CA LEU A 94 -3.59 5.85 -10.25
C LEU A 94 -4.98 5.48 -9.71
N PRO A 95 -6.02 5.51 -10.55
CA PRO A 95 -7.40 5.26 -10.12
C PRO A 95 -7.64 3.82 -9.65
N ASP A 96 -6.73 2.90 -9.95
CA ASP A 96 -6.81 1.49 -9.58
C ASP A 96 -6.14 1.17 -8.23
N VAL A 97 -5.69 2.17 -7.46
CA VAL A 97 -5.13 1.96 -6.11
C VAL A 97 -6.26 1.78 -5.09
N ASP A 98 -6.13 0.80 -4.19
CA ASP A 98 -7.11 0.49 -3.15
C ASP A 98 -6.79 1.16 -1.81
N LEU A 99 -5.52 1.46 -1.57
CA LEU A 99 -5.02 1.92 -0.29
C LEU A 99 -3.88 2.94 -0.46
N ILE A 100 -3.97 4.09 0.19
CA ILE A 100 -2.92 5.10 0.30
C ILE A 100 -2.73 5.44 1.77
N VAL A 101 -1.54 5.16 2.32
CA VAL A 101 -1.28 5.33 3.75
C VAL A 101 0.02 6.10 3.99
N GLY A 102 -0.09 7.20 4.72
CA GLY A 102 1.03 8.04 5.13
C GLY A 102 1.93 7.39 6.19
N THR A 103 3.09 8.01 6.44
CA THR A 103 4.12 7.44 7.34
C THR A 103 3.67 7.33 8.79
N GLN A 104 2.70 8.14 9.22
CA GLN A 104 2.19 8.13 10.59
C GLN A 104 1.11 7.05 10.81
N LYS A 105 0.68 6.37 9.75
CA LYS A 105 -0.50 5.51 9.73
C LYS A 105 -0.20 4.04 9.44
N PHE A 106 1.07 3.65 9.43
CA PHE A 106 1.49 2.27 9.16
C PHE A 106 0.84 1.22 10.09
N HIS A 107 0.56 1.61 11.33
CA HIS A 107 -0.09 0.71 12.31
C HIS A 107 -1.55 0.38 11.96
N GLN A 108 -2.21 1.20 11.13
CA GLN A 108 -3.57 0.97 10.64
C GLN A 108 -3.60 0.07 9.39
N VAL A 109 -2.45 -0.18 8.74
CA VAL A 109 -2.38 -0.96 7.48
C VAL A 109 -3.05 -2.35 7.61
N PRO A 110 -2.82 -3.14 8.68
CA PRO A 110 -3.51 -4.42 8.83
C PRO A 110 -5.03 -4.30 8.85
N ASP A 111 -5.58 -3.30 9.56
CA ASP A 111 -7.02 -3.10 9.69
C ASP A 111 -7.64 -2.66 8.35
N TYR A 112 -6.95 -1.81 7.59
CA TYR A 112 -7.41 -1.44 6.25
C TYR A 112 -7.43 -2.62 5.29
N LEU A 113 -6.41 -3.47 5.32
CA LEU A 113 -6.40 -4.67 4.48
C LEU A 113 -7.50 -5.66 4.86
N ASP A 114 -7.80 -5.81 6.14
CA ASP A 114 -8.91 -6.63 6.59
C ASP A 114 -10.25 -6.09 6.10
N ASN A 115 -10.45 -4.77 6.18
CA ASN A 115 -11.67 -4.12 5.67
C ASN A 115 -11.84 -4.33 4.15
N LEU A 116 -10.76 -4.13 3.38
CA LEU A 116 -10.77 -4.39 1.93
C LEU A 116 -11.08 -5.85 1.61
N ARG A 117 -10.49 -6.80 2.36
CA ARG A 117 -10.75 -8.23 2.18
C ARG A 117 -12.16 -8.63 2.57
N ALA A 118 -12.71 -8.06 3.64
CA ALA A 118 -14.08 -8.29 4.04
C ALA A 118 -15.07 -7.78 2.99
N ALA A 119 -14.83 -6.59 2.43
CA ALA A 119 -15.65 -6.03 1.35
C ALA A 119 -15.64 -6.93 0.11
N GLN A 120 -14.47 -7.39 -0.33
CA GLN A 120 -14.33 -8.35 -1.44
C GLN A 120 -15.09 -9.65 -1.17
N ALA A 121 -14.94 -10.23 0.02
CA ALA A 121 -15.63 -11.48 0.40
C ALA A 121 -17.17 -11.33 0.43
N ALA A 122 -17.66 -10.12 0.74
CA ALA A 122 -19.08 -9.80 0.73
C ALA A 122 -19.64 -9.51 -0.69
N GLY A 123 -18.79 -9.54 -1.73
CA GLY A 123 -19.19 -9.19 -3.10
C GLY A 123 -19.53 -7.71 -3.26
N VAL A 124 -19.11 -6.87 -2.31
CA VAL A 124 -19.27 -5.43 -2.38
C VAL A 124 -18.14 -4.90 -3.28
N PRO A 125 -18.45 -4.15 -4.35
CA PRO A 125 -17.42 -3.48 -5.13
C PRO A 125 -16.56 -2.65 -4.19
N VAL A 126 -15.23 -2.83 -4.24
CA VAL A 126 -14.29 -1.94 -3.56
C VAL A 126 -14.39 -0.58 -4.27
N GLY A 127 -15.36 0.23 -3.83
CA GLY A 127 -15.81 1.42 -4.54
C GLY A 127 -15.10 2.70 -4.14
N GLU A 128 -14.47 2.73 -2.97
CA GLU A 128 -13.70 3.89 -2.50
C GLU A 128 -12.31 3.45 -2.05
N THR A 129 -11.29 4.08 -2.65
CA THR A 129 -9.90 3.95 -2.22
C THR A 129 -9.76 4.49 -0.80
N ILE A 130 -9.16 3.71 0.09
CA ILE A 130 -8.85 4.17 1.45
C ILE A 130 -7.65 5.09 1.38
N VAL A 131 -7.81 6.34 1.81
CA VAL A 131 -6.72 7.32 1.93
C VAL A 131 -6.61 7.77 3.38
N ASP A 132 -5.54 7.37 4.08
CA ASP A 132 -5.21 7.90 5.40
C ASP A 132 -3.78 8.47 5.40
N THR A 133 -3.72 9.79 5.28
CA THR A 133 -2.50 10.59 5.34
C THR A 133 -2.60 11.66 6.42
N GLY A 134 -3.51 11.50 7.38
CA GLY A 134 -3.67 12.46 8.47
C GLY A 134 -2.48 12.41 9.44
N ASP A 135 -2.10 13.57 9.96
CA ASP A 135 -1.13 13.65 11.06
C ASP A 135 -1.75 13.13 12.36
N GLU A 136 -0.97 12.41 13.17
CA GLU A 136 -1.43 11.97 14.49
C GLU A 136 -1.08 12.99 15.56
N ALA A 137 -2.06 13.29 16.42
CA ALA A 137 -1.89 14.22 17.53
C ALA A 137 -0.76 13.73 18.45
N GLY A 138 0.33 14.50 18.52
CA GLY A 138 1.52 14.17 19.31
C GLY A 138 2.75 13.74 18.49
N SER A 139 2.64 13.64 17.17
CA SER A 139 3.78 13.50 16.27
C SER A 139 4.57 14.82 16.23
N GLN A 140 5.60 14.92 17.07
CA GLN A 140 6.58 16.00 16.98
C GLN A 140 7.59 15.59 15.91
N ASN A 141 7.49 16.19 14.72
CA ASN A 141 8.58 16.19 13.73
C ASN A 141 9.86 16.78 14.32
#